data_AF-A0AAW0Y002-F1
#
_entry.id   AF-A0AAW0Y002-F1
#
_cell.length_a   1.000
_cell.length_b   1.000
_cell.length_c   1.000
_cell.angle_alpha   90.00
_cell.angle_beta   90.00
_cell.angle_gamma   90.00
#
_symmetry.space_group_name_H-M   'P 1'
#
loop_
_entity.id
_entity.type
_entity.pdbx_description
1 polymer ?
#
loop_
_entity_poly.entity_id
_entity_poly.type
_entity_poly.pdbx_seq_one_letter_code
_entity_poly.pdbx_strand_id
1 'polypeptide(L)'
;EATMIEKRVSDKPVTFEISIGNAGNSIDGCSSTRPSSDEESDGDSGPESIIAEASMWQSTTPPAKPMTNDKVYYFLPFWDDKPCLYVRAFFQDHRRRLYHSNVIDSITTKLEEGLSEVSSLLEEEDENAEPRLREVLEELMAGCGQYMNLAR
;
A
#
# COMPACT_ATOMS: atom_id res chain seq x y z
N GLU A 1 7.92 24.49 3.13
CA GLU A 1 6.96 25.53 3.57
C GLU A 1 5.66 25.28 2.85
N ALA A 2 4.51 25.54 3.48
CA ALA A 2 3.23 25.54 2.78
C ALA A 2 2.96 26.95 2.25
N THR A 3 2.75 27.08 0.94
CA THR A 3 2.60 28.36 0.23
C THR A 3 1.28 28.34 -0.57
N MET A 4 1.01 29.39 -1.35
CA MET A 4 -0.22 29.53 -2.17
C MET A 4 -1.51 29.58 -1.34
N ILE A 5 -1.45 30.18 -0.16
CA ILE A 5 -2.64 30.39 0.68
C ILE A 5 -3.36 31.65 0.22
N GLU A 6 -4.67 31.55 0.00
CA GLU A 6 -5.46 32.70 -0.42
C GLU A 6 -5.70 33.67 0.74
N LYS A 7 -5.68 34.98 0.45
CA LYS A 7 -5.94 36.03 1.43
C LYS A 7 -7.28 35.86 2.16
N ARG A 8 -8.30 35.29 1.51
CA ARG A 8 -9.62 35.09 2.13
C ARG A 8 -9.61 34.13 3.33
N VAL A 9 -8.62 33.23 3.41
CA VAL A 9 -8.47 32.29 4.53
C VAL A 9 -7.34 32.67 5.50
N SER A 10 -6.56 33.71 5.19
CA SER A 10 -5.39 34.11 5.99
C SER A 10 -5.72 34.64 7.39
N ASP A 11 -6.95 35.10 7.59
CA ASP A 11 -7.37 35.68 8.88
C ASP A 11 -7.69 34.62 9.94
N LYS A 12 -7.81 33.35 9.54
CA LYS A 12 -8.10 32.22 10.42
C LYS A 12 -6.91 31.25 10.46
N PRO A 13 -6.69 30.54 11.59
CA PRO A 13 -5.80 29.40 11.61
C PRO A 13 -6.22 28.35 10.57
N VAL A 14 -5.27 27.77 9.87
CA VAL A 14 -5.48 26.72 8.87
C VAL A 14 -4.86 25.40 9.33
N THR A 15 -5.47 24.29 8.94
CA THR A 15 -4.99 22.93 9.14
C THR A 15 -4.92 22.21 7.79
N PHE A 16 -4.04 21.22 7.68
CA PHE A 16 -4.01 20.31 6.54
C PHE A 16 -4.48 18.94 6.96
N GLU A 17 -5.21 18.30 6.07
CA GLU A 17 -5.59 16.89 6.17
C GLU A 17 -5.11 16.19 4.90
N ILE A 18 -4.61 14.97 5.04
CA ILE A 18 -4.29 14.09 3.92
C ILE A 18 -5.00 12.77 4.21
N SER A 19 -5.98 12.45 3.37
CA SER A 19 -6.80 11.25 3.51
C SER A 19 -6.65 10.39 2.25
N ILE A 20 -6.48 9.08 2.44
CA ILE A 20 -6.46 8.08 1.36
C ILE A 20 -7.73 7.26 1.48
N GLY A 21 -8.65 7.41 0.52
CA GLY A 21 -10.01 6.90 0.67
C GLY A 21 -10.78 7.66 1.74
N ASN A 22 -11.66 6.98 2.48
CA ASN A 22 -12.54 7.61 3.47
C ASN A 22 -12.00 7.55 4.92
N ALA A 23 -10.79 7.02 5.13
CA ALA A 23 -10.19 6.88 6.45
C ALA A 23 -9.69 8.24 6.97
N GLY A 24 -10.25 8.71 8.09
CA GLY A 24 -9.87 9.99 8.70
C GLY A 24 -10.39 11.24 8.00
N ASN A 25 -11.23 11.08 6.96
CA ASN A 25 -11.80 12.19 6.20
C ASN A 25 -12.76 13.03 7.05
N SER A 26 -12.31 14.22 7.46
CA SER A 26 -13.12 15.14 8.27
C SER A 26 -13.65 16.35 7.50
N ILE A 27 -13.04 16.68 6.35
CA ILE A 27 -13.36 17.87 5.56
C ILE A 27 -14.47 17.58 4.53
N ASP A 28 -14.38 16.49 3.79
CA ASP A 28 -15.28 16.23 2.65
C ASP A 28 -16.58 15.49 3.06
N GLY A 29 -16.74 15.23 4.36
CA GLY A 29 -17.86 14.49 4.91
C GLY A 29 -17.66 12.99 4.75
N CYS A 30 -17.59 12.28 5.87
CA CYS A 30 -17.44 10.84 5.87
C CYS A 30 -18.73 10.19 5.34
N SER A 31 -18.72 9.62 4.14
CA SER A 31 -19.78 8.70 3.73
C SER A 31 -19.64 7.43 4.57
N SER A 32 -20.32 7.41 5.72
CA SER A 32 -20.40 6.32 6.70
C SER A 32 -19.08 5.79 7.28
N THR A 33 -18.61 6.41 8.36
CA THR A 33 -18.09 5.65 9.50
C THR A 33 -19.13 5.76 10.61
N ARG A 34 -19.92 4.70 10.82
CA ARG A 34 -20.83 4.64 11.96
C ARG A 34 -19.98 4.63 13.25
N PRO A 35 -20.26 5.50 14.24
CA PRO A 35 -19.71 5.29 15.58
C PRO A 35 -20.30 3.97 16.09
N SER A 36 -19.48 3.11 16.66
CA SER A 36 -19.93 1.94 17.40
C SER A 36 -20.63 2.41 18.69
N SER A 37 -21.86 2.86 18.56
CA SER A 37 -22.84 2.85 19.64
C SER A 37 -23.85 1.79 19.26
N ASP A 38 -23.84 0.71 20.03
CA ASP A 38 -24.70 -0.47 19.94
C ASP A 38 -26.10 -0.16 19.42
N GLU A 39 -26.41 -0.49 18.16
CA GLU A 39 -27.77 -0.89 17.77
C GLU A 39 -27.69 -1.91 16.63
N GLU A 40 -28.39 -3.03 16.86
CA GLU A 40 -28.59 -4.12 15.93
C GLU A 40 -29.19 -3.60 14.61
N SER A 41 -28.43 -3.71 13.51
CA SER A 41 -28.99 -3.61 12.16
C SER A 41 -28.37 -4.70 11.33
N ASP A 42 -29.18 -5.74 11.15
CA ASP A 42 -29.08 -6.75 10.11
C ASP A 42 -28.83 -6.10 8.74
N GLY A 43 -27.95 -6.70 7.94
CA GLY A 43 -27.72 -6.32 6.54
C GLY A 43 -26.35 -5.71 6.22
N ASP A 44 -25.44 -6.58 5.77
CA ASP A 44 -24.36 -6.29 4.81
C ASP A 44 -23.34 -5.20 5.20
N SER A 45 -22.52 -5.49 6.21
CA SER A 45 -21.24 -4.79 6.38
C SER A 45 -20.25 -5.34 5.34
N GLY A 46 -20.21 -4.70 4.17
CA GLY A 46 -19.13 -4.90 3.21
C GLY A 46 -17.75 -4.65 3.85
N PRO A 47 -16.66 -5.18 3.26
CA PRO A 47 -15.31 -5.18 3.84
C PRO A 47 -14.64 -3.79 3.99
N GLU A 48 -15.39 -2.71 3.86
CA GLU A 48 -14.94 -1.31 3.92
C GLU A 48 -15.25 -0.59 5.23
N SER A 49 -15.84 -1.25 6.22
CA SER A 49 -15.96 -0.64 7.55
C SER A 49 -14.61 -0.69 8.28
N ILE A 50 -13.69 0.18 7.89
CA ILE A 50 -12.54 0.49 8.74
C ILE A 50 -13.13 1.03 10.04
N ILE A 51 -12.97 0.28 11.13
CA ILE A 51 -13.21 0.78 12.49
C ILE A 51 -12.12 1.84 12.72
N ALA A 52 -12.34 3.01 12.15
CA ALA A 52 -11.51 4.16 12.37
C ALA A 52 -11.89 4.66 13.76
N GLU A 53 -11.12 4.28 14.78
CA GLU A 53 -11.13 5.06 15.99
C GLU A 53 -10.76 6.50 15.58
N ALA A 54 -11.74 7.41 15.62
CA ALA A 54 -11.56 8.81 15.19
C ALA A 54 -10.43 9.52 15.97
N SER A 55 -10.06 8.99 17.14
CA SER A 55 -8.89 9.38 17.93
C SER A 55 -7.54 9.10 17.25
N MET A 56 -7.48 8.15 16.31
CA MET A 56 -6.22 7.73 15.67
C MET A 56 -5.84 8.54 14.43
N TRP A 57 -6.79 9.32 13.88
CA TRP A 57 -6.66 10.01 12.59
C TRP A 57 -6.71 11.54 12.72
N GLN A 58 -6.19 12.07 13.84
CA GLN A 58 -6.15 13.52 14.08
C GLN A 58 -4.83 14.10 13.63
N SER A 59 -4.87 15.32 13.07
CA SER A 59 -3.66 16.08 12.76
C SER A 59 -2.80 16.21 14.03
N THR A 60 -1.52 15.84 13.90
CA THR A 60 -0.51 16.04 14.94
C THR A 60 0.02 17.47 14.97
N THR A 61 -0.38 18.29 13.99
CA THR A 61 0.01 19.69 13.88
C THR A 61 -1.15 20.60 14.31
N PRO A 62 -0.92 21.55 15.24
CA PRO A 62 -1.95 22.51 15.62
C PRO A 62 -2.26 23.48 14.47
N PRO A 63 -3.49 24.02 14.39
CA PRO A 63 -3.84 25.04 13.42
C PRO A 63 -2.90 26.25 13.51
N ALA A 64 -2.37 26.69 12.37
CA ALA A 64 -1.41 27.80 12.31
C ALA A 64 -1.94 28.94 11.43
N LYS A 65 -1.66 30.19 11.80
CA LYS A 65 -2.11 31.35 11.04
C LYS A 65 -1.15 31.62 9.87
N PRO A 66 -1.65 31.77 8.64
CA PRO A 66 -0.82 32.17 7.50
C PRO A 66 -0.16 33.55 7.72
N MET A 67 1.11 33.67 7.35
CA MET A 67 1.89 34.91 7.37
C MET A 67 2.16 35.42 5.95
N THR A 68 2.44 36.70 5.84
CA THR A 68 2.79 37.37 4.57
C THR A 68 3.75 38.51 4.84
N ASN A 69 4.65 38.79 3.89
CA ASN A 69 5.55 39.93 3.93
C ASN A 69 5.03 41.12 3.10
N ASP A 70 4.26 40.85 2.04
CA ASP A 70 3.85 41.82 1.02
C ASP A 70 2.33 41.92 0.84
N LYS A 71 1.55 41.10 1.58
CA LYS A 71 0.08 40.98 1.47
C LYS A 71 -0.41 40.44 0.14
N VAL A 72 0.49 39.91 -0.69
CA VAL A 72 0.20 39.27 -1.97
C VAL A 72 0.37 37.76 -1.83
N TYR A 73 1.45 37.31 -1.18
CA TYR A 73 1.75 35.90 -0.98
C TYR A 73 1.65 35.52 0.50
N TYR A 74 0.80 34.54 0.80
CA TYR A 74 0.65 33.98 2.14
C TYR A 74 1.24 32.57 2.21
N PHE A 75 1.92 32.30 3.33
CA PHE A 75 2.59 31.04 3.60
C PHE A 75 2.50 30.69 5.09
N LEU A 76 2.72 29.41 5.43
CA LEU A 76 2.87 28.99 6.82
C LEU A 76 4.35 28.91 7.20
N PRO A 77 4.75 29.63 8.25
CA PRO A 77 6.14 29.76 8.64
C PRO A 77 6.56 28.61 9.56
N PHE A 78 6.83 27.43 9.00
CA PHE A 78 7.30 26.28 9.80
C PHE A 78 8.75 26.43 10.30
N TRP A 79 9.51 27.41 9.80
CA TRP A 79 10.90 27.70 10.22
C TRP A 79 11.75 26.43 10.36
N ASP A 80 12.33 26.21 11.54
CA ASP A 80 13.16 25.06 11.89
C ASP A 80 12.36 23.85 12.38
N ASP A 81 11.06 24.03 12.69
CA ASP A 81 10.16 22.97 13.17
C ASP A 81 9.26 22.49 12.02
N LYS A 82 9.82 21.64 11.15
CA LYS A 82 9.06 21.07 10.04
C LYS A 82 8.10 19.99 10.55
N PRO A 83 6.82 20.03 10.18
CA PRO A 83 5.87 19.00 10.60
C PRO A 83 6.25 17.64 10.00
N CYS A 84 6.21 16.60 10.83
CA CYS A 84 6.44 15.21 10.41
C CYS A 84 5.10 14.54 10.06
N LEU A 85 5.04 13.90 8.90
CA LEU A 85 3.89 13.08 8.49
C LEU A 85 4.07 11.65 9.01
N TYR A 86 3.14 11.16 9.83
CA TYR A 86 3.08 9.75 10.23
C TYR A 86 1.92 9.06 9.51
N VAL A 87 2.25 8.30 8.47
CA VAL A 87 1.24 7.56 7.68
C VAL A 87 0.94 6.23 8.37
N ARG A 88 -0.30 6.06 8.81
CA ARG A 88 -0.86 4.75 9.20
C ARG A 88 -1.73 4.26 8.06
N ALA A 89 -1.52 3.03 7.62
CA ALA A 89 -2.37 2.43 6.61
C ALA A 89 -2.71 1.00 7.04
N PHE A 90 -4.01 0.69 7.09
CA PHE A 90 -4.49 -0.67 7.21
C PHE A 90 -4.79 -1.18 5.80
N PHE A 91 -3.83 -1.89 5.23
CA PHE A 91 -4.08 -2.62 4.00
C PHE A 91 -4.72 -3.96 4.35
N GLN A 92 -5.62 -4.44 3.49
CA GLN A 92 -6.13 -5.80 3.62
C GLN A 92 -4.95 -6.78 3.60
N ASP A 93 -4.97 -7.76 4.50
CA ASP A 93 -3.98 -8.84 4.48
C ASP A 93 -4.22 -9.76 3.28
N HIS A 94 -3.59 -9.41 2.16
CA HIS A 94 -3.64 -10.20 0.93
C HIS A 94 -2.67 -11.36 0.93
N ARG A 95 -1.90 -11.61 2.01
CA ARG A 95 -0.90 -12.70 2.04
C ARG A 95 -1.52 -14.04 1.66
N ARG A 96 -2.71 -14.37 2.18
CA ARG A 96 -3.42 -15.61 1.81
C ARG A 96 -3.82 -15.67 0.33
N ARG A 97 -4.26 -14.55 -0.26
CA ARG A 97 -4.63 -14.47 -1.70
C ARG A 97 -3.41 -14.58 -2.60
N LEU A 98 -2.29 -13.96 -2.21
CA LEU A 98 -1.07 -13.93 -3.00
C LEU A 98 -0.20 -15.18 -2.80
N TYR A 99 -0.45 -15.95 -1.75
CA TYR A 99 0.39 -17.10 -1.40
C TYR A 99 0.49 -18.13 -2.53
N HIS A 100 -0.64 -18.56 -3.09
CA HIS A 100 -0.65 -19.50 -4.21
C HIS A 100 0.00 -18.90 -5.46
N SER A 101 -0.29 -17.62 -5.76
CA SER A 101 0.30 -16.92 -6.89
C SER A 101 1.82 -16.85 -6.76
N ASN A 102 2.35 -16.51 -5.60
CA ASN A 102 3.79 -16.38 -5.36
C ASN A 102 4.51 -17.72 -5.44
N VAL A 103 3.88 -18.81 -5.00
CA VAL A 103 4.48 -20.15 -5.12
C VAL A 103 4.50 -20.60 -6.58
N ILE A 104 3.40 -20.40 -7.33
CA ILE A 104 3.36 -20.70 -8.77
C ILE A 104 4.36 -19.84 -9.54
N ASP A 105 4.45 -18.54 -9.22
CA ASP A 105 5.39 -17.59 -9.82
C ASP A 105 6.85 -18.02 -9.56
N SER A 106 7.15 -18.47 -8.35
CA SER A 106 8.48 -19.02 -8.03
C SER A 106 8.80 -20.30 -8.81
N ILE A 107 7.83 -21.20 -9.00
CA ILE A 107 8.02 -22.41 -9.82
C ILE A 107 8.26 -22.01 -11.29
N THR A 108 7.48 -21.06 -11.79
CA THR A 108 7.57 -20.56 -13.18
C THR A 108 8.92 -19.89 -13.43
N THR A 109 9.35 -19.02 -12.53
CA THR A 109 10.65 -18.32 -12.62
C THR A 109 11.81 -19.32 -12.69
N LYS A 110 11.84 -20.34 -11.83
CA LYS A 110 12.89 -21.36 -11.85
C LYS A 110 12.90 -22.19 -13.14
N LEU A 111 11.71 -22.50 -13.67
CA LEU A 111 11.58 -23.20 -14.94
C LEU A 111 12.13 -22.34 -16.08
N GLU A 112 11.75 -21.06 -16.14
CA GLU A 112 12.22 -20.12 -17.16
C GLU A 112 13.74 -19.93 -17.10
N GLU A 113 14.30 -19.73 -15.91
CA GLU A 113 15.75 -19.63 -15.69
C GLU A 113 16.48 -20.90 -16.15
N GLY A 114 15.98 -22.07 -15.74
CA GLY A 114 16.56 -23.36 -16.13
C GLY A 114 16.50 -23.64 -17.63
N LEU A 115 15.37 -23.30 -18.28
CA LEU A 115 15.25 -23.45 -19.73
C LEU A 115 16.13 -22.46 -20.50
N SER A 116 16.32 -21.25 -19.98
CA SER A 116 17.25 -20.27 -20.55
C SER A 116 18.70 -20.78 -20.51
N GLU A 117 19.09 -21.40 -19.39
CA GLU A 117 20.42 -22.03 -19.25
C GLU A 117 20.58 -23.20 -20.22
N VAL A 118 19.58 -24.09 -20.31
CA VAL A 118 19.59 -25.20 -21.29
C VAL A 118 19.67 -24.68 -22.73
N SER A 119 18.94 -23.62 -23.06
CA SER A 119 19.01 -22.98 -24.38
C SER A 119 20.43 -22.48 -24.69
N SER A 120 21.10 -21.88 -23.70
CA SER A 120 22.47 -21.39 -23.84
C SER A 120 23.45 -22.55 -24.06
N LEU A 121 23.32 -23.66 -23.31
CA LEU A 121 24.15 -24.85 -23.49
C LEU A 121 23.93 -25.52 -24.85
N LEU A 122 22.69 -25.51 -25.37
CA LEU A 122 22.39 -26.02 -26.71
C LEU A 122 23.01 -25.17 -27.81
N GLU A 123 23.02 -23.84 -27.65
CA GLU A 123 23.69 -22.92 -28.58
C GLU A 123 25.21 -23.12 -28.60
N GLU A 124 25.79 -23.52 -27.46
CA GLU A 124 27.21 -23.84 -27.31
C GLU A 124 27.56 -25.28 -27.72
N GLU A 125 26.57 -26.10 -28.12
CA GLU A 125 26.71 -27.53 -28.40
C GLU A 125 27.33 -28.34 -27.22
N ASP A 126 27.06 -27.93 -25.97
CA ASP A 126 27.57 -28.59 -24.76
C ASP A 126 26.82 -29.92 -24.50
N GLU A 127 27.58 -30.99 -24.23
CA GLU A 127 27.06 -32.30 -23.84
C GLU A 127 26.23 -32.26 -22.54
N ASN A 128 26.39 -31.22 -21.73
CA ASN A 128 25.65 -30.99 -20.48
C ASN A 128 24.23 -30.44 -20.66
N ALA A 129 23.81 -30.11 -21.88
CA ALA A 129 22.46 -29.59 -22.14
C ALA A 129 21.35 -30.59 -21.73
N GLU A 130 21.51 -31.88 -22.06
CA GLU A 130 20.56 -32.94 -21.71
C GLU A 130 20.46 -33.19 -20.19
N PRO A 131 21.56 -33.41 -19.45
CA PRO A 131 21.48 -33.61 -18.00
C PRO A 131 20.90 -32.37 -17.30
N ARG A 132 21.26 -31.14 -17.74
CA ARG A 132 20.69 -29.92 -17.16
C ARG A 132 19.17 -29.83 -17.39
N LEU A 133 18.69 -30.16 -18.59
CA LEU A 133 17.25 -30.20 -18.87
C LEU A 133 16.52 -31.17 -17.95
N ARG A 134 17.12 -32.35 -17.70
CA ARG A 134 16.54 -33.33 -16.78
C ARG A 134 16.42 -32.78 -15.36
N GLU A 135 17.45 -32.12 -14.85
CA GLU A 135 17.42 -31.47 -13.54
C GLU A 135 16.32 -30.42 -13.45
N VAL A 136 16.19 -29.57 -14.46
CA VAL A 136 15.14 -28.52 -14.52
C VAL A 136 13.74 -29.13 -14.46
N LEU A 137 13.52 -30.24 -15.17
CA LEU A 137 12.23 -30.96 -15.14
C LEU A 137 11.99 -31.66 -13.79
N GLU A 138 13.02 -32.19 -13.14
CA GLU A 138 12.93 -32.76 -11.79
C GLU A 138 12.60 -31.69 -10.75
N GLU A 139 13.22 -30.50 -10.85
CA GLU A 139 12.90 -29.33 -10.03
C GLU A 139 11.45 -28.86 -10.24
N LEU A 140 10.97 -28.83 -11.49
CA LEU A 140 9.58 -28.51 -11.81
C LEU A 140 8.62 -29.52 -11.17
N MET A 141 8.87 -30.82 -11.32
CA MET A 141 8.05 -31.87 -10.72
C MET A 141 8.02 -31.74 -9.18
N ALA A 142 9.18 -31.50 -8.56
CA ALA A 142 9.28 -31.30 -7.12
C ALA A 142 8.50 -30.05 -6.67
N GLY A 143 8.64 -28.93 -7.41
CA GLY A 143 7.93 -27.68 -7.16
C GLY A 143 6.41 -27.85 -7.25
N CYS A 144 5.91 -28.47 -8.33
CA CYS A 144 4.49 -28.78 -8.49
C CYS A 144 3.99 -29.72 -7.40
N GLY A 145 4.76 -30.75 -7.03
CA GLY A 145 4.41 -31.67 -5.95
C GLY A 145 4.29 -30.98 -4.60
N GLN A 146 5.22 -30.09 -4.26
CA GLN A 146 5.14 -29.27 -3.05
C GLN A 146 3.92 -28.35 -3.08
N TYR A 147 3.63 -27.71 -4.21
CA TYR A 147 2.44 -26.86 -4.37
C TYR A 147 1.13 -27.65 -4.19
N MET A 148 1.04 -28.87 -4.72
CA MET A 148 -0.14 -29.72 -4.55
C MET A 148 -0.38 -30.11 -3.09
N ASN A 149 0.69 -30.33 -2.31
CA ASN A 149 0.57 -30.56 -0.87
C ASN A 149 0.13 -29.31 -0.10
N LEU A 150 0.51 -28.14 -0.61
CA LEU A 150 0.19 -26.84 -0.02
C LEU A 150 -1.22 -26.34 -0.35
N ALA A 151 -1.74 -26.72 -1.52
CA ALA A 151 -3.07 -26.35 -2.00
C ALA A 151 -4.19 -27.28 -1.51
N ARG A 152 -3.86 -28.27 -0.68
CA ARG A 152 -4.79 -29.23 -0.08
C ARG A 152 -5.29 -28.75 1.28
#